data_AF-A0A3B1AW94-F1
#
_entry.id   AF-A0A3B1AW94-F1
#
_cell.length_a   1.000
_cell.length_b   1.000
_cell.length_c   1.000
_cell.angle_alpha   90.00
_cell.angle_beta   90.00
_cell.angle_gamma   90.00
#
_symmetry.space_group_name_H-M   'P 1'
#
loop_
_entity.id
_entity.type
_entity.pdbx_description
1 polymer ?
#
loop_
_entity_poly.entity_id
_entity_poly.type
_entity_poly.pdbx_seq_one_letter_code
_entity_poly.pdbx_strand_id
1 'polypeptide(L)'
;MRPKERAVARRQLDKRLNLLRDSESFVRPSRGWIKAIREALGMTTTQLAKRLGVVQSRTVAIEQAEAKGSITLNSLEKAANALDCRLVYALVPRK
;
A
#
# COMPACT_ATOMS: atom_id res chain seq x y z
N MET A 1 31.73 7.93 1.62
CA MET A 1 31.43 8.01 0.18
C MET A 1 31.75 9.41 -0.35
N ARG A 2 32.59 9.50 -1.39
CA ARG A 2 33.01 10.76 -2.03
C ARG A 2 31.84 11.41 -2.78
N PRO A 3 31.81 12.72 -2.99
CA PRO A 3 30.67 13.41 -3.64
C PRO A 3 30.28 12.83 -5.02
N LYS A 4 31.28 12.47 -5.84
CA LYS A 4 31.08 11.87 -7.16
C LYS A 4 30.42 10.48 -7.10
N GLU A 5 30.74 9.68 -6.09
CA GLU A 5 30.17 8.35 -5.87
C GLU A 5 28.70 8.44 -5.43
N ARG A 6 28.36 9.41 -4.56
CA ARG A 6 26.98 9.66 -4.13
C ARG A 6 26.09 10.04 -5.32
N ALA A 7 26.59 10.86 -6.23
CA ALA A 7 25.87 11.28 -7.43
C ALA A 7 25.60 10.10 -8.38
N VAL A 8 26.57 9.20 -8.56
CA VAL A 8 26.41 7.98 -9.37
C VAL A 8 25.41 7.02 -8.72
N ALA A 9 25.51 6.79 -7.41
CA ALA A 9 24.58 5.93 -6.67
C ALA A 9 23.13 6.45 -6.77
N ARG A 10 22.93 7.76 -6.62
CA ARG A 10 21.62 8.39 -6.81
C ARG A 10 21.09 8.17 -8.23
N ARG A 11 21.89 8.44 -9.27
CA ARG A 11 21.46 8.23 -10.67
C ARG A 11 21.06 6.78 -10.96
N GLN A 12 21.74 5.80 -10.37
CA GLN A 12 21.39 4.39 -10.53
C GLN A 12 20.06 4.04 -9.84
N LEU A 13 19.80 4.58 -8.66
CA LEU A 13 18.51 4.44 -7.98
C LEU A 13 17.38 5.10 -8.76
N ASP A 14 17.59 6.33 -9.23
CA ASP A 14 16.62 7.07 -10.04
C ASP A 14 16.27 6.28 -11.29
N LYS A 15 17.27 5.71 -12.00
CA LYS A 15 17.03 4.89 -13.20
C LYS A 15 16.20 3.63 -12.90
N ARG A 16 16.41 2.97 -11.76
CA ARG A 16 15.62 1.79 -11.36
C ARG A 16 14.20 2.13 -10.95
N LEU A 17 14.00 3.28 -10.29
CA LEU A 17 12.71 3.69 -9.72
C LEU A 17 11.87 4.53 -10.69
N ASN A 18 12.45 4.99 -11.81
CA ASN A 18 11.75 5.82 -12.78
C ASN A 18 10.50 5.14 -13.37
N LEU A 19 10.53 3.81 -13.51
CA LEU A 19 9.37 3.01 -13.97
C LEU A 19 8.15 3.15 -13.04
N LEU A 20 8.36 3.46 -11.76
CA LEU A 20 7.30 3.64 -10.77
C LEU A 20 6.81 5.10 -10.68
N ARG A 21 7.51 6.05 -11.33
CA ARG A 21 7.26 7.49 -11.18
C ARG A 21 5.96 7.94 -11.85
N ASP A 22 5.73 7.47 -13.08
CA ASP A 22 4.62 7.93 -13.93
C ASP A 22 3.55 6.84 -14.15
N SER A 23 3.56 5.80 -13.32
CA SER A 23 2.60 4.70 -13.47
C SER A 23 1.27 5.06 -12.82
N GLU A 24 0.29 5.45 -13.64
CA GLU A 24 -1.10 5.65 -13.24
C GLU A 24 -1.70 4.41 -12.54
N SER A 25 -1.16 3.23 -12.83
CA SER A 25 -1.56 1.97 -12.18
C SER A 25 -1.33 1.93 -10.66
N PHE A 26 -0.56 2.87 -10.10
CA PHE A 26 -0.33 2.97 -8.65
C PHE A 26 -1.12 4.11 -7.99
N VAL A 27 -1.97 4.83 -8.73
CA VAL A 27 -2.84 5.84 -8.15
C VAL A 27 -3.79 5.15 -7.17
N ARG A 28 -3.71 5.55 -5.89
CA ARG A 28 -4.57 4.99 -4.85
C ARG A 28 -6.04 5.32 -5.17
N PRO A 29 -6.95 4.33 -5.15
CA PRO A 29 -8.39 4.59 -5.25
C PRO A 29 -8.87 5.54 -4.15
N SER A 30 -9.92 6.34 -4.42
CA SER A 30 -10.46 7.32 -3.47
C SER A 30 -10.90 6.74 -2.13
N ARG A 31 -11.32 5.47 -2.13
CA ARG A 31 -11.75 4.72 -0.94
C ARG A 31 -10.66 3.80 -0.37
N GLY A 32 -9.45 3.86 -0.92
CA GLY A 32 -8.34 3.01 -0.49
C GLY A 32 -8.30 1.64 -1.18
N TRP A 33 -7.12 1.02 -1.17
CA TRP A 33 -6.87 -0.29 -1.77
C TRP A 33 -7.59 -1.42 -1.03
N ILE A 34 -7.62 -1.38 0.30
CA ILE A 34 -8.21 -2.46 1.11
C ILE A 34 -9.69 -2.64 0.75
N LYS A 35 -10.43 -1.54 0.71
CA LYS A 35 -11.86 -1.55 0.39
C LYS A 35 -12.10 -1.96 -1.06
N ALA A 36 -11.34 -1.39 -2.01
CA ALA A 36 -11.48 -1.69 -3.43
C ALA A 36 -11.26 -3.17 -3.72
N ILE A 37 -10.19 -3.77 -3.16
CA ILE A 37 -9.88 -5.19 -3.35
C ILE A 37 -10.93 -6.07 -2.66
N ARG A 38 -11.33 -5.74 -1.43
CA ARG A 38 -12.39 -6.49 -0.72
C ARG A 38 -13.67 -6.56 -1.55
N GLU A 39 -14.10 -5.42 -2.11
CA GLU A 39 -15.30 -5.34 -2.95
C GLU A 39 -15.14 -6.12 -4.25
N ALA A 40 -13.96 -6.03 -4.91
CA ALA A 40 -13.67 -6.80 -6.12
C ALA A 40 -13.67 -8.33 -5.89
N LEU A 41 -13.28 -8.77 -4.69
CA LEU A 41 -13.34 -10.18 -4.27
C LEU A 41 -14.76 -10.63 -3.84
N GLY A 42 -15.77 -9.75 -3.90
CA GLY A 42 -17.13 -10.06 -3.44
C GLY A 42 -17.24 -10.27 -1.93
N MET A 43 -16.28 -9.78 -1.14
CA MET A 43 -16.23 -9.99 0.30
C MET A 43 -17.00 -8.91 1.06
N THR A 44 -17.78 -9.32 2.05
CA THR A 44 -18.38 -8.40 3.03
C THR A 44 -17.34 -7.95 4.04
N THR A 45 -17.59 -6.81 4.69
CA THR A 45 -16.72 -6.30 5.76
C THR A 45 -16.59 -7.30 6.91
N THR A 46 -17.65 -8.04 7.23
CA THR A 46 -17.65 -9.08 8.27
C THR A 46 -16.77 -10.27 7.91
N GLN A 47 -16.76 -10.67 6.64
CA GLN A 47 -15.85 -11.74 6.17
C GLN A 47 -14.39 -11.32 6.26
N LEU A 48 -14.06 -10.08 5.88
CA LEU A 48 -12.70 -9.56 6.05
C LEU A 48 -12.33 -9.46 7.54
N ALA A 49 -13.25 -9.01 8.39
CA ALA A 49 -13.05 -8.95 9.84
C ALA A 49 -12.71 -10.32 10.43
N LYS A 50 -13.43 -11.37 10.01
CA LYS A 50 -13.15 -12.75 10.40
C LYS A 50 -11.75 -13.20 9.99
N ARG A 51 -11.30 -12.88 8.76
CA ARG A 51 -9.94 -13.20 8.29
C ARG A 51 -8.86 -12.43 9.04
N LEU A 52 -9.15 -11.20 9.43
CA LEU A 52 -8.27 -10.36 10.24
C LEU A 52 -8.25 -10.76 11.74
N GLY A 53 -9.19 -11.59 12.20
CA GLY A 53 -9.35 -11.92 13.61
C GLY A 53 -9.82 -10.74 14.47
N VAL A 54 -10.59 -9.82 13.89
CA VAL A 54 -11.08 -8.61 14.57
C VAL A 54 -12.59 -8.44 14.39
N VAL A 55 -13.18 -7.52 15.17
CA VAL A 55 -14.59 -7.13 15.01
C VAL A 55 -14.82 -6.29 13.74
N GLN A 56 -16.05 -6.32 13.21
CA GLN A 56 -16.41 -5.61 11.97
C GLN A 56 -16.11 -4.11 12.03
N SER A 57 -16.39 -3.44 13.16
CA SER A 57 -16.11 -2.02 13.36
C SER A 57 -14.62 -1.68 13.22
N ARG A 58 -13.73 -2.57 13.67
CA ARG A 58 -12.28 -2.41 13.53
C ARG A 58 -11.85 -2.52 12.07
N THR A 59 -12.50 -3.37 11.29
CA THR A 59 -12.23 -3.52 9.84
C THR A 59 -12.62 -2.26 9.08
N VAL A 60 -13.78 -1.66 9.40
CA VAL A 60 -14.18 -0.36 8.84
C VAL A 60 -13.14 0.73 9.20
N ALA A 61 -12.67 0.76 10.44
CA ALA A 61 -11.65 1.72 10.86
C ALA A 61 -10.32 1.52 10.12
N ILE A 62 -9.93 0.27 9.83
CA ILE A 62 -8.74 -0.06 9.03
C ILE A 62 -8.88 0.47 7.61
N GLU A 63 -10.01 0.23 6.95
CA GLU A 63 -10.28 0.75 5.59
C GLU A 63 -10.21 2.28 5.56
N GLN A 64 -10.84 2.94 6.53
CA GLN A 64 -10.82 4.40 6.61
C GLN A 64 -9.42 4.96 6.91
N ALA A 65 -8.64 4.30 7.77
CA ALA A 65 -7.28 4.71 8.09
C ALA A 65 -6.35 4.59 6.88
N GLU A 66 -6.52 3.56 6.04
CA GLU A 66 -5.74 3.42 4.81
C GLU A 66 -6.09 4.50 3.79
N ALA A 67 -7.39 4.74 3.55
CA ALA A 67 -7.84 5.81 2.69
C ALA A 67 -7.29 7.19 3.12
N LYS A 68 -7.29 7.46 4.43
CA LYS A 68 -6.74 8.70 5.02
C LYS A 68 -5.21 8.74 5.10
N GLY A 69 -4.52 7.63 4.84
CA GLY A 69 -3.07 7.52 4.96
C GLY A 69 -2.53 7.50 6.40
N SER A 70 -3.38 7.27 7.40
CA SER A 70 -2.99 7.17 8.81
C SER A 70 -2.74 5.73 9.29
N ILE A 71 -2.94 4.74 8.40
CA ILE A 71 -2.67 3.33 8.69
C ILE A 71 -1.16 3.07 8.87
N THR A 72 -0.80 2.20 9.82
CA THR A 72 0.59 1.73 9.95
C THR A 72 0.91 0.68 8.90
N LEU A 73 2.17 0.60 8.45
CA LEU A 73 2.62 -0.41 7.49
C LEU A 73 2.30 -1.84 7.97
N ASN A 74 2.52 -2.13 9.26
CA ASN A 74 2.20 -3.44 9.83
C ASN A 74 0.70 -3.78 9.75
N SER A 75 -0.19 -2.80 9.93
CA SER A 75 -1.63 -3.03 9.80
C SER A 75 -2.03 -3.23 8.34
N LEU A 76 -1.39 -2.50 7.43
CA LEU A 76 -1.58 -2.66 5.98
C LEU A 76 -1.11 -4.04 5.50
N GLU A 77 0.03 -4.53 6.00
CA GLU A 77 0.56 -5.86 5.71
C GLU A 77 -0.42 -6.96 6.16
N LYS A 78 -0.96 -6.84 7.38
CA LYS A 78 -1.98 -7.78 7.89
C LYS A 78 -3.25 -7.77 7.05
N ALA A 79 -3.71 -6.59 6.62
CA ALA A 79 -4.86 -6.46 5.74
C ALA A 79 -4.60 -7.06 4.35
N ALA A 80 -3.41 -6.85 3.79
CA ALA A 80 -3.00 -7.47 2.53
C ALA A 80 -3.03 -9.00 2.64
N ASN A 81 -2.40 -9.57 3.68
CA ASN A 81 -2.41 -11.01 3.91
C ASN A 81 -3.83 -11.59 4.07
N ALA A 82 -4.73 -10.90 4.77
CA ALA A 82 -6.12 -11.32 4.90
C ALA A 82 -6.91 -11.28 3.57
N LEU A 83 -6.49 -10.43 2.63
CA LEU A 83 -7.01 -10.33 1.27
C LEU A 83 -6.26 -11.25 0.28
N ASP A 84 -5.38 -12.13 0.76
CA ASP A 84 -4.49 -12.96 -0.07
C ASP A 84 -3.64 -12.13 -1.04
N CYS A 85 -3.20 -10.96 -0.56
CA CYS A 85 -2.40 -9.99 -1.29
C CYS A 85 -1.05 -9.82 -0.59
N ARG A 86 0.00 -9.52 -1.38
CA ARG A 86 1.31 -9.14 -0.85
C ARG A 86 1.43 -7.62 -0.80
N LEU A 87 1.84 -7.06 0.34
CA LEU A 87 2.19 -5.65 0.41
C LEU A 87 3.56 -5.42 -0.24
N VAL A 88 3.62 -4.45 -1.16
CA VAL A 88 4.87 -3.96 -1.74
C VAL A 88 4.97 -2.48 -1.41
N TYR A 89 6.00 -2.09 -0.67
CA TYR A 89 6.27 -0.68 -0.38
C TYR A 89 7.51 -0.23 -1.16
N ALA A 90 7.42 0.95 -1.77
CA ALA A 90 8.51 1.58 -2.49
C ALA A 90 8.55 3.08 -2.16
N LEU A 91 9.76 3.62 -2.02
CA LEU A 91 9.98 5.05 -1.94
C LEU A 91 10.37 5.54 -3.33
N VAL A 92 9.49 6.30 -3.98
CA VAL A 92 9.72 6.83 -5.33
C VAL A 92 10.17 8.28 -5.26
N PRO A 93 11.36 8.65 -5.79
CA PRO A 93 11.82 10.03 -5.81
C PRO A 93 10.90 10.90 -6.67
N ARG A 94 10.45 12.02 -6.12
CA ARG A 94 9.60 13.01 -6.83
C ARG A 94 10.36 13.84 -7.87
N LYS A 95 11.70 13.87 -7.77
CA LYS A 95 12.62 14.63 -8.63
C LYS A 95 13.85 13.78 -8.95
#